data_AF-A0A354FIC8-F1
#
_entry.id   AF-A0A354FIC8-F1
#
_cell.length_a   1.000
_cell.length_b   1.000
_cell.length_c   1.000
_cell.angle_alpha   90.00
_cell.angle_beta   90.00
_cell.angle_gamma   90.00
#
_symmetry.space_group_name_H-M   'P 1'
#
loop_
_entity.id
_entity.type
_entity.pdbx_description
1 polymer ?
#
loop_
_entity_poly.entity_id
_entity_poly.type
_entity_poly.pdbx_seq_one_letter_code
_entity_poly.pdbx_strand_id
1 'polypeptide(L)'
;MGKPRSTFQSRRAGEETMEVDLVGINGDEVVVVEVKSKLTVDDVRDHLYRMENFKRFFLRNANNRLIGAVAGLVISEESDKFAYRQGLFVIVQTGETVQLLNDKQFQPKHW
;
A
#
# COMPACT_ATOMS: atom_id res chain seq x y z
N MET A 1 20.13 1.05 -10.89
CA MET A 1 19.61 2.33 -10.35
C MET A 1 18.83 2.00 -9.09
N GLY A 2 19.38 2.31 -7.91
CA GLY A 2 18.74 1.98 -6.63
C GLY A 2 17.51 2.84 -6.40
N LYS A 3 16.40 2.25 -5.95
CA LYS A 3 15.22 3.01 -5.54
C LYS A 3 15.60 3.95 -4.38
N PRO A 4 15.23 5.24 -4.41
CA PRO A 4 15.20 6.03 -3.19
C PRO A 4 14.15 5.38 -2.27
N ARG A 5 14.56 4.91 -1.08
CA ARG A 5 13.69 4.23 -0.11
C ARG A 5 13.41 5.18 1.06
N SER A 6 12.16 5.58 1.20
CA SER A 6 11.63 6.14 2.45
C SER A 6 10.84 5.06 3.18
N THR A 7 11.49 3.93 3.45
CA THR A 7 10.90 2.78 4.13
C THR A 7 10.49 3.09 5.57
N PHE A 8 9.28 2.70 5.96
CA PHE A 8 8.84 2.71 7.36
C PHE A 8 8.91 1.31 7.95
N GLN A 9 9.69 1.14 9.02
CA GLN A 9 9.85 -0.14 9.72
C GLN A 9 9.33 -0.04 11.15
N SER A 10 8.64 -1.08 11.61
CA SER A 10 8.34 -1.28 13.03
C SER A 10 8.74 -2.69 13.46
N ARG A 11 9.17 -2.82 14.72
CA ARG A 11 9.60 -4.08 15.34
C ARG A 11 8.77 -4.33 16.60
N ARG A 12 8.24 -5.55 16.76
CA ARG A 12 7.70 -6.03 18.04
C ARG A 12 8.75 -6.85 18.78
N ALA A 13 8.66 -6.90 20.12
CA ALA A 13 9.54 -7.73 20.92
C ALA A 13 9.31 -9.21 20.57
N GLY A 14 10.31 -9.88 19.98
CA GLY A 14 10.22 -11.27 19.51
C GLY A 14 10.37 -11.49 17.99
N GLU A 15 11.23 -10.72 17.32
CA GLU A 15 11.71 -10.91 15.93
C GLU A 15 10.77 -10.53 14.77
N GLU A 16 9.47 -10.34 14.99
CA GLU A 16 8.60 -9.89 13.90
C GLU A 16 8.88 -8.42 13.54
N THR A 17 9.26 -8.21 12.28
CA THR A 17 9.43 -6.88 11.68
C THR A 17 8.41 -6.67 10.58
N MET A 18 7.82 -5.48 10.54
CA MET A 18 6.96 -5.05 9.45
C MET A 18 7.62 -3.88 8.74
N GLU A 19 7.64 -3.97 7.41
CA GLU A 19 8.15 -2.93 6.52
C GLU A 19 7.04 -2.48 5.58
N VAL A 20 6.88 -1.18 5.39
CA VAL A 20 6.02 -0.60 4.36
C VAL A 20 6.79 0.49 3.62
N ASP A 21 6.56 0.63 2.31
CA ASP A 21 7.36 1.53 1.48
C ASP A 21 7.05 3.00 1.73
N LEU A 22 5.76 3.38 1.89
CA LEU A 22 5.35 4.75 2.21
C LEU A 22 4.14 4.76 3.15
N VAL A 23 4.07 5.79 3.99
CA VAL A 23 2.91 6.08 4.83
C VAL A 23 2.55 7.55 4.70
N GLY A 24 1.31 7.84 4.29
CA GLY A 24 0.70 9.16 4.31
C GLY A 24 -0.25 9.29 5.50
N ILE A 25 -0.23 10.43 6.18
CA ILE A 25 -1.09 10.69 7.34
C ILE A 25 -1.78 12.04 7.14
N ASN A 26 -3.11 12.06 7.24
CA ASN A 26 -3.91 13.28 7.21
C ASN A 26 -5.02 13.18 8.27
N GLY A 27 -4.82 13.85 9.41
CA GLY A 27 -5.74 13.73 10.55
C GLY A 27 -5.88 12.28 11.01
N ASP A 28 -7.11 11.76 10.94
CA ASP A 28 -7.42 10.39 11.36
C ASP A 28 -7.23 9.33 10.25
N GLU A 29 -6.88 9.73 9.03
CA GLU A 29 -6.67 8.83 7.91
C GLU A 29 -5.18 8.51 7.72
N VAL A 30 -4.90 7.22 7.53
CA VAL A 30 -3.56 6.71 7.24
C VAL A 30 -3.63 5.91 5.95
N VAL A 31 -2.79 6.29 4.98
CA VAL A 31 -2.63 5.57 3.72
C VAL A 31 -1.28 4.86 3.75
N VAL A 32 -1.29 3.54 3.59
CA VAL A 32 -0.07 2.73 3.50
C VAL A 32 0.09 2.30 2.04
N VAL A 33 1.30 2.49 1.50
CA VAL A 33 1.56 2.25 0.08
C VAL A 33 2.70 1.26 -0.08
N GLU A 34 2.50 0.26 -0.94
CA GLU A 34 3.58 -0.56 -1.50
C GLU A 34 4.00 -0.03 -2.87
N VAL A 35 5.29 0.05 -3.17
CA VAL A 35 5.83 0.57 -4.43
C VAL A 35 6.69 -0.46 -5.14
N LYS A 36 6.26 -0.92 -6.33
CA LYS A 36 6.99 -1.90 -7.16
C LYS A 36 7.40 -1.31 -8.51
N SER A 37 8.52 -1.81 -9.04
CA SER A 37 8.90 -1.53 -10.43
C SER A 37 7.97 -2.28 -11.38
N LYS A 38 7.73 -3.57 -11.09
CA LYS A 38 6.68 -4.39 -11.72
C LYS A 38 5.75 -4.89 -10.62
N LEU A 39 4.50 -4.44 -10.63
CA LEU A 39 3.47 -4.88 -9.69
C LEU A 39 2.90 -6.23 -10.14
N THR A 40 2.81 -7.18 -9.21
CA THR A 40 2.20 -8.51 -9.42
C THR A 40 1.07 -8.74 -8.41
N VAL A 41 0.24 -9.76 -8.65
CA VAL A 41 -0.81 -10.18 -7.72
C VAL A 41 -0.21 -10.62 -6.36
N ASP A 42 0.96 -11.26 -6.35
CA ASP A 42 1.59 -11.69 -5.10
C ASP A 42 2.07 -10.49 -4.27
N ASP A 43 2.61 -9.45 -4.92
CA ASP A 43 2.92 -8.19 -4.22
C ASP A 43 1.68 -7.57 -3.56
N VAL A 44 0.53 -7.65 -4.23
CA VAL A 44 -0.75 -7.18 -3.69
C VAL A 44 -1.16 -8.03 -2.49
N ARG A 45 -1.04 -9.37 -2.56
CA ARG A 45 -1.34 -10.27 -1.44
C ARG A 45 -0.46 -10.00 -0.22
N ASP A 46 0.84 -9.83 -0.44
CA ASP A 46 1.79 -9.49 0.61
C ASP A 46 1.44 -8.15 1.25
N HIS A 47 1.04 -7.17 0.44
CA HIS A 47 0.60 -5.88 0.95
C HIS A 47 -0.68 -6.01 1.79
N LEU A 48 -1.67 -6.79 1.35
CA LEU A 48 -2.87 -7.06 2.14
C LEU A 48 -2.54 -7.69 3.48
N TYR A 49 -1.59 -8.63 3.54
CA TYR A 49 -1.11 -9.18 4.81
C TYR A 49 -0.54 -8.08 5.73
N ARG A 50 0.22 -7.12 5.17
CA ARG A 50 0.70 -5.97 5.92
C ARG A 50 -0.45 -5.10 6.42
N MET A 51 -1.46 -4.84 5.60
CA MET A 51 -2.64 -4.06 5.98
C MET A 51 -3.39 -4.67 7.17
N GLU A 52 -3.66 -5.99 7.14
CA GLU A 52 -4.35 -6.70 8.22
C GLU A 52 -3.58 -6.67 9.55
N ASN A 53 -2.26 -6.52 9.49
CA ASN A 53 -1.40 -6.52 10.67
C ASN A 53 -0.92 -5.12 11.08
N PHE A 54 -1.09 -4.10 10.25
CA PHE A 54 -0.44 -2.80 10.42
C PHE A 54 -0.67 -2.18 11.80
N LYS A 55 -1.92 -2.13 12.26
CA LYS A 55 -2.29 -1.55 13.57
C LYS A 55 -1.66 -2.27 14.76
N ARG A 56 -1.28 -3.54 14.59
CA ARG A 56 -0.49 -4.26 15.60
C ARG A 56 0.92 -3.68 15.65
N PHE A 57 1.57 -3.48 14.52
CA PHE A 57 2.95 -3.00 14.48
C PHE A 57 3.07 -1.49 14.74
N PHE A 58 2.07 -0.70 14.37
CA PHE A 58 2.07 0.76 14.51
C PHE A 58 0.98 1.21 15.49
N LEU A 59 1.20 0.96 16.79
CA LEU A 59 0.20 1.21 17.84
C LEU A 59 -0.29 2.66 17.91
N ARG A 60 0.57 3.63 17.56
CA ARG A 60 0.18 5.05 17.48
C ARG A 60 -0.98 5.26 16.51
N ASN A 61 -1.12 4.38 15.52
CA ASN A 61 -2.13 4.44 14.48
C ASN A 61 -3.27 3.44 14.65
N ALA A 62 -3.40 2.81 15.83
CA ALA A 62 -4.39 1.75 16.06
C ALA A 62 -5.85 2.21 15.83
N ASN A 63 -6.16 3.48 16.12
CA ASN A 63 -7.50 4.04 15.98
C ASN A 63 -7.72 4.79 14.65
N ASN A 64 -6.69 4.89 13.80
CA ASN A 64 -6.82 5.56 12.52
C ASN A 64 -7.66 4.75 11.53
N ARG A 65 -8.32 5.44 10.60
CA ARG A 65 -8.90 4.85 9.40
C ARG A 65 -7.77 4.48 8.45
N LEU A 66 -7.47 3.19 8.35
CA LEU A 66 -6.36 2.69 7.56
C LEU A 66 -6.85 2.32 6.15
N ILE A 67 -6.22 2.88 5.13
CA ILE A 67 -6.49 2.58 3.72
C ILE A 67 -5.18 2.14 3.05
N GLY A 68 -5.26 1.22 2.09
CA GLY A 68 -4.10 0.70 1.37
C GLY A 68 -4.03 1.20 -0.07
N ALA A 69 -2.81 1.27 -0.60
CA ALA A 69 -2.54 1.57 -1.99
C ALA A 69 -1.35 0.76 -2.51
N VAL A 70 -1.33 0.53 -3.82
CA VAL A 70 -0.20 -0.05 -4.53
C VAL A 70 0.23 0.87 -5.66
N ALA A 71 1.53 1.03 -5.85
CA ALA A 71 2.12 1.81 -6.93
C ALA A 71 3.04 0.95 -7.81
N GLY A 72 2.90 1.08 -9.13
CA GLY A 72 3.68 0.33 -10.12
C GLY A 72 4.20 1.19 -11.26
N LEU A 73 5.44 0.97 -11.72
CA LEU A 73 5.92 1.52 -13.00
C LEU A 73 5.38 0.69 -14.17
N VAL A 74 5.40 -0.64 -14.01
CA VAL A 74 4.80 -1.63 -14.89
C VAL A 74 3.79 -2.42 -14.06
N ILE A 75 2.61 -2.68 -14.61
CA ILE A 75 1.59 -3.51 -13.96
C ILE A 75 1.48 -4.81 -14.75
N SER A 76 1.67 -5.94 -14.06
CA SER A 76 1.41 -7.26 -14.66
C SER A 76 -0.09 -7.44 -14.85
N GLU A 77 -0.47 -8.19 -15.88
CA GLU A 77 -1.87 -8.44 -16.21
C GLU A 77 -2.69 -8.82 -14.95
N GLU A 78 -3.91 -8.28 -14.86
CA GLU A 78 -4.86 -8.47 -13.77
C GLU A 78 -4.45 -7.94 -12.38
N SER A 79 -3.21 -7.47 -12.18
CA SER A 79 -2.74 -7.05 -10.85
C SER A 79 -3.43 -5.77 -10.36
N ASP A 80 -3.68 -4.83 -11.27
CA ASP A 80 -4.51 -3.64 -11.04
C ASP A 80 -5.95 -4.00 -10.68
N LYS A 81 -6.60 -4.86 -11.48
CA LYS A 81 -7.98 -5.27 -11.24
C LYS A 81 -8.11 -6.07 -9.95
N PHE A 82 -7.12 -6.89 -9.63
CA PHE A 82 -7.07 -7.59 -8.36
C PHE A 82 -6.95 -6.60 -7.19
N ALA A 83 -5.99 -5.68 -7.22
CA ALA A 83 -5.84 -4.66 -6.18
C ALA A 83 -7.10 -3.80 -6.01
N TYR A 84 -7.70 -3.35 -7.12
CA TYR A 84 -8.98 -2.65 -7.14
C TYR A 84 -10.07 -3.43 -6.41
N ARG A 85 -10.25 -4.72 -6.73
CA ARG A 85 -11.27 -5.58 -6.09
C ARG A 85 -11.01 -5.83 -4.60
N GLN A 86 -9.76 -5.71 -4.14
CA GLN A 86 -9.40 -5.85 -2.73
C GLN A 86 -9.55 -4.52 -1.95
N GLY A 87 -10.06 -3.46 -2.61
CA GLY A 87 -10.29 -2.17 -1.98
C GLY A 87 -9.02 -1.33 -1.83
N LEU A 88 -7.99 -1.58 -2.65
CA LEU A 88 -6.77 -0.79 -2.69
C LEU A 88 -6.82 0.28 -3.78
N PHE A 89 -6.26 1.45 -3.48
CA PHE A 89 -5.94 2.40 -4.54
C PHE A 89 -4.80 1.85 -5.41
N VAL A 90 -4.87 2.09 -6.72
CA VAL A 90 -3.88 1.64 -7.71
C VAL A 90 -3.31 2.86 -8.40
N ILE A 91 -2.02 3.11 -8.16
CA ILE A 91 -1.26 4.22 -8.71
C ILE A 91 -0.31 3.68 -9.78
N VAL A 92 -0.34 4.28 -10.95
CA VAL A 92 0.59 3.94 -12.04
C VAL A 92 1.41 5.16 -12.42
N GLN A 93 2.69 4.96 -12.72
CA GLN A 93 3.48 6.01 -13.36
C GLN A 93 3.05 6.16 -14.83
N THR A 94 2.85 7.40 -15.26
CA THR A 94 2.59 7.75 -16.66
C THR A 94 3.50 8.89 -17.06
N GLY A 95 4.59 8.56 -17.77
CA GLY A 95 5.66 9.51 -18.07
C GLY A 95 6.28 10.07 -16.80
N GLU A 96 6.27 11.39 -16.64
CA GLU A 96 6.79 12.08 -15.45
C GLU A 96 5.73 12.30 -14.35
N THR A 97 4.51 11.81 -14.56
CA THR A 97 3.38 11.96 -13.64
C THR A 97 2.93 10.62 -13.08
N VAL A 98 1.98 10.67 -12.15
CA VAL A 98 1.27 9.50 -11.63
C VAL A 98 -0.23 9.63 -11.90
N GLN A 99 -0.89 8.50 -12.11
CA GLN A 99 -2.33 8.41 -12.32
C GLN A 99 -2.94 7.38 -11.37
N LEU A 100 -4.14 7.67 -10.86
CA LEU A 100 -4.99 6.69 -10.20
C LEU A 100 -5.80 5.91 -11.25
N LEU A 101 -5.74 4.59 -11.19
CA LEU A 101 -6.51 3.71 -12.08
C LEU A 101 -7.92 3.41 -11.54
N ASN A 102 -8.18 3.66 -10.26
CA ASN A 102 -9.51 3.52 -9.69
C ASN A 102 -10.47 4.53 -10.33
N ASP A 103 -11.70 4.09 -10.63
CA ASP A 103 -12.75 4.98 -11.10
C ASP A 103 -13.41 5.76 -9.94
N LYS A 104 -14.39 6.60 -10.29
CA LYS A 104 -15.11 7.44 -9.32
C LYS A 104 -16.07 6.66 -8.41
N GLN A 105 -16.40 5.42 -8.74
CA GLN A 105 -17.30 4.56 -7.97
C GLN A 105 -16.54 3.71 -6.94
N PHE A 106 -15.22 3.57 -7.10
CA PHE A 106 -14.34 2.87 -6.17
C PHE A 106 -14.58 3.29 -4.71
N GLN A 107 -14.68 2.29 -3.85
CA GLN A 107 -14.74 2.45 -2.39
C GLN A 107 -13.54 1.74 -1.77
N PRO A 108 -12.65 2.46 -1.06
CA PRO A 108 -11.52 1.82 -0.39
C PRO A 108 -12.00 0.90 0.73
N LYS A 109 -11.30 -0.24 0.90
CA LYS A 109 -11.45 -1.01 2.14
C LYS A 109 -10.79 -0.23 3.27
N HIS A 110 -11.44 -0.23 4.42
CA HIS A 110 -10.85 0.25 5.66
C HIS A 110 -10.44 -0.95 6.53
N TRP A 111 -9.20 -0.93 7.00
CA TRP A 111 -8.65 -1.87 7.97
C TRP A 111 -8.61 -1.23 9.36
#